data_AF-A0A7W7U494-F1
#
_entry.id   AF-A0A7W7U494-F1
#
_cell.length_a   1.000
_cell.length_b   1.000
_cell.length_c   1.000
_cell.angle_alpha   90.00
_cell.angle_beta   90.00
_cell.angle_gamma   90.00
#
_symmetry.space_group_name_H-M   'P 1'
#
loop_
_entity.id
_entity.type
_entity.pdbx_description
1 polymer ?
#
loop_
_entity_poly.entity_id
_entity_poly.type
_entity_poly.pdbx_seq_one_letter_code
_entity_poly.pdbx_strand_id
1 'polypeptide(L)' 'MKELAGDGVPVSVTCRVLRLARQPYYRWLDKPVADAVLAEAYRSNALFDAHREDPEF' A
#
# COMPACT_ATOMS: atom_id res chain seq x y z
N MET A 1 16.14 -16.31 -1.55
CA MET A 1 15.67 -16.10 -0.16
C MET A 1 14.51 -15.12 -0.18
N LYS A 2 13.30 -15.58 -0.53
CA LYS A 2 12.04 -14.79 -0.47
C LYS A 2 10.91 -15.82 -0.36
N GLU A 3 10.84 -16.54 0.76
CA GLU A 3 9.74 -17.48 1.04
C GLU A 3 8.99 -17.11 2.33
N LEU A 4 9.42 -16.03 2.99
CA LEU A 4 8.77 -15.40 4.13
C LEU A 4 8.35 -13.97 3.72
N ALA A 5 7.14 -13.57 4.11
CA ALA A 5 6.65 -12.20 4.03
C ALA A 5 7.36 -11.30 5.07
N GLY A 6 7.12 -9.99 5.00
CA GLY A 6 7.75 -9.00 5.89
C GLY A 6 7.62 -9.30 7.39
N ASP A 7 6.54 -9.97 7.79
CA ASP A 7 6.24 -10.31 9.19
C ASP A 7 6.71 -11.72 9.60
N GLY A 8 7.61 -12.36 8.85
CA GLY A 8 8.10 -13.71 9.15
C GLY A 8 7.10 -14.84 8.87
N VAL A 9 5.97 -14.53 8.24
CA VAL A 9 4.93 -15.50 7.84
C VAL A 9 5.32 -16.15 6.50
N PRO A 10 5.18 -17.47 6.32
CA PRO A 10 5.43 -18.10 5.03
C PRO A 10 4.53 -17.53 3.93
N VAL A 11 5.11 -17.21 2.77
CA VAL A 11 4.39 -16.62 1.62
C VAL A 11 3.22 -17.51 1.18
N SER A 12 3.37 -18.84 1.32
CA SER A 12 2.29 -19.80 1.04
C SER A 12 1.07 -19.62 1.95
N VAL A 13 1.27 -19.27 3.23
CA VAL A 13 0.20 -18.99 4.19
C VAL A 13 -0.48 -17.68 3.82
N THR A 14 0.29 -16.62 3.57
CA THR A 14 -0.25 -15.32 3.15
C THR A 14 -1.06 -15.44 1.85
N CYS A 15 -0.51 -16.11 0.84
CA CYS A 15 -1.20 -16.34 -0.44
C CYS A 15 -2.51 -17.12 -0.26
N ARG A 16 -2.53 -18.13 0.63
CA ARG A 16 -3.76 -18.90 0.93
C ARG A 16 -4.83 -18.03 1.60
N VAL A 17 -4.46 -17.20 2.58
CA VAL A 17 -5.39 -16.29 3.28
C VAL A 17 -5.96 -15.25 2.32
N LEU A 18 -5.09 -14.63 1.52
CA LEU A 18 -5.49 -13.61 0.54
C LEU A 18 -6.15 -14.20 -0.72
N ARG A 19 -6.19 -15.52 -0.87
CA ARG A 19 -6.66 -16.24 -2.06
C ARG A 19 -5.97 -15.76 -3.35
N LEU A 20 -4.66 -15.51 -3.27
CA LEU A 20 -3.82 -15.10 -4.38
C LEU A 20 -2.82 -16.19 -4.73
N ALA A 21 -2.42 -16.27 -6.00
CA ALA A 21 -1.24 -17.02 -6.38
C ALA A 21 0.06 -16.27 -5.97
N ARG A 22 1.19 -17.00 -5.87
CA ARG A 22 2.48 -16.38 -5.52
C ARG A 22 2.90 -15.26 -6.48
N GLN A 23 2.67 -15.43 -7.78
CA GLN A 23 3.07 -14.45 -8.79
C GLN A 23 2.36 -13.09 -8.64
N PRO A 24 1.02 -13.00 -8.54
CA PRO A 24 0.34 -11.74 -8.28
C PRO A 24 0.67 -11.17 -6.90
N TYR A 25 0.93 -12.01 -5.89
CA TYR A 25 1.43 -11.54 -4.60
C TYR A 25 2.78 -10.80 -4.72
N TYR A 26 3.75 -11.36 -5.45
CA TYR A 26 5.03 -10.69 -5.65
C TYR A 26 4.92 -9.43 -6.51
N ARG A 27 4.04 -9.42 -7.53
CA ARG A 27 3.75 -8.19 -8.29
C ARG A 27 3.17 -7.10 -7.39
N TRP A 28 2.24 -7.47 -6.53
CA TRP A 28 1.65 -6.54 -5.57
C TRP A 28 2.68 -6.03 -4.56
N LEU A 29 3.59 -6.89 -4.07
CA LEU A 29 4.67 -6.43 -3.19
C LEU A 29 5.61 -5.41 -3.84
N ASP A 30 5.84 -5.52 -5.14
CA ASP A 30 6.69 -4.59 -5.89
C ASP A 30 6.02 -3.22 -6.06
N LYS A 31 4.71 -3.22 -6.34
CA LYS A 31 3.90 -2.00 -6.48
C LYS A 31 2.54 -2.15 -5.79
N PRO A 32 2.49 -1.95 -4.46
CA PRO A 32 1.28 -2.23 -3.69
C PRO A 32 0.21 -1.15 -3.81
N VAL A 33 0.61 0.07 -4.17
CA VAL A 33 -0.26 1.24 -4.34
C VAL A 33 -0.29 1.61 -5.81
N ALA A 34 -1.50 1.75 -6.36
CA ALA A 34 -1.68 2.23 -7.73
C ALA A 34 -1.33 3.73 -7.83
N ASP A 35 -0.78 4.16 -8.96
CA ASP A 35 -0.36 5.56 -9.16
C ASP A 35 -1.52 6.54 -8.98
N ALA A 36 -2.72 6.16 -9.42
CA ALA A 36 -3.93 6.98 -9.25
C ALA A 36 -4.27 7.21 -7.76
N VAL A 37 -4.16 6.17 -6.93
CA VAL A 37 -4.43 6.26 -5.48
C VAL A 37 -3.36 7.11 -4.80
N LEU A 38 -2.10 6.96 -5.20
CA LEU A 38 -1.01 7.79 -4.68
C LEU A 38 -1.21 9.27 -5.03
N ALA A 39 -1.58 9.56 -6.29
CA ALA A 39 -1.86 10.93 -6.74
C ALA A 39 -3.08 11.54 -6.05
N GLU A 40 -4.11 10.73 -5.76
CA GLU A 40 -5.25 11.16 -4.95
C GLU A 40 -4.84 11.50 -3.52
N ALA A 41 -4.06 10.63 -2.86
CA ALA A 41 -3.55 10.88 -1.51
C ALA A 41 -2.73 12.17 -1.43
N TYR A 42 -1.85 12.43 -2.40
CA TYR A 42 -1.08 13.68 -2.45
C TYR A 42 -1.97 14.91 -2.61
N ARG A 43 -2.99 14.85 -3.45
CA ARG A 43 -3.93 15.97 -3.61
C ARG A 43 -4.72 16.24 -2.33
N SER A 44 -5.21 15.19 -1.68
CA SER A 44 -5.90 15.30 -0.39
C SER A 44 -5.00 15.93 0.68
N ASN A 45 -3.75 15.45 0.79
CA ASN A 45 -2.79 16.02 1.75
C ASN A 45 -2.48 17.49 1.45
N ALA A 46 -2.30 17.86 0.18
CA ALA A 46 -2.07 19.26 -0.19
C ALA A 46 -3.23 20.17 0.24
N LEU A 47 -4.48 19.70 0.15
CA LEU A 47 -5.62 20.44 0.68
C LEU A 47 -5.54 20.55 2.21
N PHE A 48 -5.30 19.46 2.93
CA PHE A 48 -5.18 19.50 4.39
C PHE A 48 -4.04 20.42 4.86
N ASP A 49 -2.88 20.35 4.21
CA ASP A 49 -1.72 21.18 4.54
C ASP A 49 -2.02 22.67 4.32
N ALA A 50 -2.75 23.02 3.25
CA ALA A 50 -3.14 24.38 2.97
C ALA A 50 -4.11 24.97 4.02
N HIS A 51 -4.95 24.14 4.64
CA HIS A 51 -5.88 24.58 5.70
C HIS A 51 -5.23 24.60 7.09
N ARG A 52 -4.05 23.98 7.27
CA ARG A 52 -3.42 23.84 8.59
C ARG A 52 -2.90 25.17 9.18
N GLU A 53 -2.69 26.18 8.34
CA GLU A 53 -2.22 27.51 8.75
C GLU A 53 -3.31 28.60 8.68
N ASP A 54 -4.56 28.21 8.40
CA ASP A 54 -5.69 29.14 8.35
C ASP A 54 -6.35 29.27 9.74
N PRO A 55 -6.25 30.41 10.43
CA PRO A 55 -6.78 30.57 11.79
C PRO A 55 -8.32 30.62 11.87
N GLU A 56 -9.04 30.65 10.74
CA GLU A 56 -10.50 30.55 10.74
C GLU A 56 -11.02 29.09 10.87
N PHE A 57 -10.13 28.09 10.80
CA PHE A 57 -10.45 26.67 11.01
C PHE A 57 -9.57 25.99 12.07
#